data_AF-A0A238UBF4-F1
#
_entry.id   AF-A0A238UBF4-F1
#
_cell.length_a   1.000
_cell.length_b   1.000
_cell.length_c   1.000
_cell.angle_alpha   90.00
_cell.angle_beta   90.00
_cell.angle_gamma   90.00
#
_symmetry.space_group_name_H-M   'P 1'
#
loop_
_entity.id
_entity.type
_entity.pdbx_description
1 polymer ?
#
loop_
_entity_poly.entity_id
_entity_poly.type
_entity_poly.pdbx_seq_one_letter_code
_entity_poly.pdbx_strand_id
1 'polypeptide(L)'
;MKNTIKALITILFVTTFFQCQKKEKTEEMKAFIEEFKGENPQEILKEIEKSIQVLKLYQNFDKEGQKVRDIPVEKEKYQTPFQIDTSNVEKKILDFKSAIGFTQTIKDTVSEIVMYNTETNYSESLPPNATEKFTVQQIFYKNGKTVKTNLDTLAVSFGRYSFVKNWGKQQVIDSISVKYSLNYLKRYDSIVLSKKTKKASYKNAQIKLKKLKNNYCYLLIDDRLKDENYKIYAFNDQGKPLSKKGGSSSAVELSDTKENIKSLVRFLENVKAKIEQNQLETRAAIITYMNEKINALDFLRDEDQFYHRDFYYEGNIAALSIYFGKEVGEKTINFTAVNNQIDADFLLKRTTDSVIFVDEDLREIVSTAKTGIQHKGGNYYQDFETNTFYFLNEKKKELQQLNLRTILPLQNGIYGVSSENEYSFKLYSKNHELLSNKAYKQYVQLDQGKIVLKAVDDNFYLVDKNAKIKLLKNVGAVYNDGFSEGLLVVYNKKDKGGYIDNSGNVIIPFKYNFVNKFSEGLAAVALENRKFGFINKKGEVVIPFKYDHTYEFVNGYTMVEYEGLRHIIDRKGNIKVSAKSKYGGFSAGGEGLERVYQMAGDAYDAFGNLIQKEKE
;
A
#
# COMPACT_ATOMS: atom_id res chain seq x y z
N MET A 1 -16.40 -24.35 10.13
CA MET A 1 -15.01 -23.84 10.22
C MET A 1 -14.95 -22.32 10.39
N LYS A 2 -15.51 -21.49 9.50
CA LYS A 2 -15.48 -20.01 9.64
C LYS A 2 -16.08 -19.47 10.95
N ASN A 3 -17.22 -19.98 11.41
CA ASN A 3 -17.86 -19.53 12.67
C ASN A 3 -17.07 -20.02 13.91
N THR A 4 -16.48 -21.20 13.84
CA THR A 4 -15.65 -21.78 14.92
C THR A 4 -14.33 -21.02 15.10
N ILE A 5 -13.76 -20.50 14.01
CA ILE A 5 -12.58 -19.61 14.03
C ILE A 5 -12.98 -18.20 14.51
N LYS A 6 -14.19 -17.72 14.23
CA LYS A 6 -14.69 -16.44 14.77
C LYS A 6 -14.95 -16.49 16.27
N ALA A 7 -15.59 -17.53 16.79
CA ALA A 7 -15.72 -17.73 18.24
C ALA A 7 -14.35 -17.77 18.93
N LEU A 8 -13.36 -18.40 18.28
CA LEU A 8 -11.97 -18.41 18.74
C LEU A 8 -11.34 -17.02 18.77
N ILE A 9 -11.57 -16.22 17.72
CA ILE A 9 -11.13 -14.82 17.62
C ILE A 9 -11.83 -13.99 18.70
N THR A 10 -13.13 -14.14 18.94
CA THR A 10 -13.87 -13.43 19.98
C THR A 10 -13.32 -13.75 21.37
N ILE A 11 -13.00 -15.03 21.68
CA ILE A 11 -12.40 -15.45 22.95
C ILE A 11 -10.96 -14.93 23.13
N LEU A 12 -10.18 -14.87 22.05
CA LEU A 12 -8.85 -14.23 22.04
C LEU A 12 -8.94 -12.70 22.12
N PHE A 13 -9.98 -12.06 21.58
CA PHE A 13 -10.22 -10.61 21.63
C PHE A 13 -10.70 -10.14 23.01
N VAL A 14 -11.49 -10.97 23.71
CA VAL A 14 -11.91 -10.73 25.10
C VAL A 14 -10.71 -10.58 26.06
N THR A 15 -9.54 -11.12 25.68
CA THR A 15 -8.28 -10.94 26.42
C THR A 15 -7.30 -9.96 25.78
N THR A 16 -7.62 -9.36 24.61
CA THR A 16 -6.66 -8.51 23.88
C THR A 16 -7.12 -7.09 23.53
N PHE A 17 -8.40 -6.72 23.66
CA PHE A 17 -8.86 -5.35 23.37
C PHE A 17 -9.92 -4.82 24.35
N PHE A 18 -9.43 -4.13 25.40
CA PHE A 18 -9.95 -2.94 26.10
C PHE A 18 -11.33 -2.84 26.81
N GLN A 19 -11.32 -1.87 27.76
CA GLN A 19 -12.38 -1.11 28.45
C GLN A 19 -13.32 -1.87 29.38
N CYS A 20 -13.06 -1.79 30.69
CA CYS A 20 -14.07 -2.10 31.69
C CYS A 20 -14.15 -0.98 32.74
N GLN A 21 -15.19 -0.15 32.67
CA GLN A 21 -15.70 0.49 33.87
C GLN A 21 -16.63 -0.49 34.60
N LYS A 22 -16.55 -0.48 35.92
CA LYS A 22 -17.22 -1.40 36.86
C LYS A 22 -18.61 -1.89 36.41
N LYS A 23 -18.77 -3.21 36.42
CA LYS A 23 -20.04 -3.97 36.57
C LYS A 23 -21.03 -4.05 35.39
N GLU A 24 -20.67 -3.70 34.16
CA GLU A 24 -21.53 -4.01 33.00
C GLU A 24 -20.86 -4.99 32.02
N LYS A 25 -21.70 -5.81 31.36
CA LYS A 25 -21.26 -6.77 30.32
C LYS A 25 -20.45 -6.02 29.26
N THR A 26 -19.24 -6.50 28.94
CA THR A 26 -18.53 -5.96 27.77
C THR A 26 -19.30 -6.32 26.49
N GLU A 27 -19.22 -5.49 25.45
CA GLU A 27 -19.88 -5.77 24.16
C GLU A 27 -19.40 -7.09 23.54
N GLU A 28 -18.19 -7.52 23.89
CA GLU A 28 -17.56 -8.77 23.45
C GLU A 28 -18.10 -9.99 24.19
N MET A 29 -18.46 -9.86 25.49
CA MET A 29 -19.20 -10.91 26.20
C MET A 29 -20.57 -11.14 25.56
N LYS A 30 -21.23 -10.05 25.13
CA LYS A 30 -22.50 -10.14 24.39
C LYS A 30 -22.26 -10.79 23.03
N ALA A 31 -21.25 -10.35 22.27
CA ALA A 31 -20.90 -10.91 20.98
C ALA A 31 -20.51 -12.40 21.05
N PHE A 32 -19.83 -12.83 22.13
CA PHE A 32 -19.53 -14.24 22.37
C PHE A 32 -20.79 -15.09 22.51
N ILE A 33 -21.79 -14.60 23.27
CA ILE A 33 -23.06 -15.28 23.44
C ILE A 33 -23.89 -15.24 22.14
N GLU A 34 -23.83 -14.14 21.39
CA GLU A 34 -24.53 -13.98 20.11
C GLU A 34 -23.96 -14.83 18.96
N GLU A 35 -22.74 -15.37 19.09
CA GLU A 35 -22.15 -16.26 18.09
C GLU A 35 -22.86 -17.63 18.05
N PHE A 36 -23.62 -17.98 19.09
CA PHE A 36 -24.50 -19.15 19.10
C PHE A 36 -25.80 -18.85 18.34
N LYS A 37 -25.82 -19.21 17.06
CA LYS A 37 -26.84 -18.81 16.08
C LYS A 37 -27.90 -19.86 15.84
N GLY A 38 -27.75 -21.05 16.40
CA GLY A 38 -28.77 -22.11 16.32
C GLY A 38 -30.16 -21.59 16.67
N GLU A 39 -31.16 -21.97 15.86
CA GLU A 39 -32.54 -21.53 16.03
C GLU A 39 -33.27 -22.32 17.13
N ASN A 40 -32.72 -23.49 17.48
CA ASN A 40 -33.24 -24.39 18.51
C ASN A 40 -32.13 -24.90 19.45
N PRO A 41 -32.47 -25.46 20.62
CA PRO A 41 -31.49 -25.95 21.59
C PRO A 41 -30.49 -26.97 21.04
N GLN A 42 -30.89 -27.84 20.10
CA GLN A 42 -30.03 -28.89 19.55
C GLN A 42 -28.96 -28.32 18.60
N GLU A 43 -29.30 -27.31 17.81
CA GLU A 43 -28.33 -26.59 16.99
C GLU A 43 -27.31 -25.83 17.84
N ILE A 44 -27.77 -25.16 18.89
CA ILE A 44 -26.89 -24.45 19.83
C ILE A 44 -25.99 -25.44 20.59
N LEU A 45 -26.51 -26.60 21.00
CA LEU A 45 -25.74 -27.67 21.63
C LEU A 45 -24.58 -28.12 20.73
N LYS A 46 -24.83 -28.32 19.44
CA LYS A 46 -23.80 -28.70 18.45
C LYS A 46 -22.72 -27.62 18.29
N GLU A 47 -23.06 -26.34 18.44
CA GLU A 47 -22.12 -25.22 18.42
C GLU A 47 -21.29 -25.15 19.70
N ILE A 48 -21.92 -25.39 20.86
CA ILE A 48 -21.25 -25.46 22.18
C ILE A 48 -20.24 -26.61 22.21
N GLU A 49 -20.62 -27.81 21.75
CA GLU A 49 -19.74 -28.98 21.73
C GLU A 49 -18.49 -28.76 20.88
N LYS A 50 -18.66 -28.18 19.70
CA LYS A 50 -17.53 -27.79 18.83
C LYS A 50 -16.64 -26.77 19.53
N SER A 51 -17.23 -25.79 20.20
CA SER A 51 -16.48 -24.75 20.92
C SER A 51 -15.67 -25.36 22.08
N ILE A 52 -16.24 -26.28 22.86
CA ILE A 52 -15.54 -27.02 23.92
C ILE A 52 -14.36 -27.82 23.34
N GLN A 53 -14.59 -28.57 22.26
CA GLN A 53 -13.55 -29.38 21.62
C GLN A 53 -12.35 -28.51 21.21
N VAL A 54 -12.63 -27.36 20.59
CA VAL A 54 -11.59 -26.43 20.16
C VAL A 54 -10.87 -25.80 21.35
N LEU A 55 -11.59 -25.34 22.37
CA LEU A 55 -10.97 -24.77 23.57
C LEU A 55 -10.05 -25.76 24.28
N LYS A 56 -10.43 -27.05 24.36
CA LYS A 56 -9.59 -28.12 24.91
C LYS A 56 -8.29 -28.33 24.11
N LEU A 57 -8.32 -28.17 22.79
CA LEU A 57 -7.09 -28.21 21.98
C LEU A 57 -6.16 -27.04 22.32
N TYR A 58 -6.71 -25.84 22.57
CA TYR A 58 -5.94 -24.66 22.94
C TYR A 58 -5.37 -24.71 24.36
N GLN A 59 -5.99 -25.43 25.30
CA GLN A 59 -5.44 -25.64 26.66
C GLN A 59 -4.02 -26.25 26.63
N ASN A 60 -3.72 -27.02 25.58
CA ASN A 60 -2.45 -27.72 25.40
C ASN A 60 -1.50 -26.99 24.44
N PHE A 61 -1.89 -25.84 23.89
CA PHE A 61 -1.06 -25.10 22.96
C PHE A 61 0.01 -24.29 23.70
N ASP A 62 1.25 -24.76 23.69
CA ASP A 62 2.40 -23.99 24.18
C ASP A 62 2.99 -23.20 23.01
N LYS A 63 3.05 -21.86 23.10
CA LYS A 63 3.64 -21.03 22.05
C LYS A 63 5.16 -21.22 22.06
N GLU A 64 5.66 -22.18 21.28
CA GLU A 64 7.08 -22.33 21.03
C GLU A 64 7.69 -20.99 20.60
N GLY A 65 8.65 -20.49 21.39
CA GLY A 65 9.34 -19.24 21.12
C GLY A 65 9.10 -18.09 22.12
N GLN A 66 8.09 -18.16 22.99
CA GLN A 66 7.81 -17.20 24.06
C GLN A 66 8.26 -17.72 25.44
N LYS A 67 9.49 -18.23 25.52
CA LYS A 67 10.10 -18.70 26.77
C LYS A 67 11.04 -17.64 27.33
N VAL A 68 10.95 -17.42 28.64
CA VAL A 68 11.91 -16.59 29.37
C VAL A 68 13.24 -17.33 29.39
N ARG A 69 14.25 -16.77 28.73
CA ARG A 69 15.58 -17.38 28.61
C ARG A 69 16.64 -16.32 28.49
N ASP A 70 17.85 -16.70 28.90
CA ASP A 70 19.03 -15.91 28.60
C ASP A 70 19.36 -16.00 27.10
N ILE A 71 19.75 -14.87 26.50
CA ILE A 71 20.14 -14.80 25.09
C ILE A 71 21.59 -14.31 25.04
N PRO A 72 22.54 -15.14 24.60
CA PRO A 72 23.94 -14.71 24.44
C PRO A 72 24.04 -13.49 23.52
N VAL A 73 24.95 -12.57 23.84
CA VAL A 73 25.10 -11.26 23.16
C VAL A 73 25.29 -11.42 21.64
N GLU A 74 26.00 -12.45 21.22
CA GLU A 74 26.25 -12.78 19.81
C GLU A 74 25.02 -13.27 19.04
N LYS A 75 23.95 -13.66 19.76
CA LYS A 75 22.67 -14.08 19.20
C LYS A 75 21.57 -13.02 19.32
N GLU A 76 21.89 -11.86 19.90
CA GLU A 76 20.93 -10.76 20.00
C GLU A 76 20.60 -10.19 18.61
N LYS A 77 19.33 -9.88 18.40
CA LYS A 77 18.88 -9.15 17.20
C LYS A 77 18.43 -7.76 17.59
N TYR A 78 18.78 -6.82 16.73
CA TYR A 78 18.55 -5.40 16.96
C TYR A 78 17.57 -4.84 15.92
N GLN A 79 16.82 -3.84 16.36
CA GLN A 79 15.92 -3.07 15.50
C GLN A 79 16.43 -1.63 15.36
N THR A 80 15.95 -0.90 14.35
CA THR A 80 16.29 0.51 14.21
C THR A 80 15.84 1.29 15.46
N PRO A 81 16.70 2.16 16.03
CA PRO A 81 16.30 3.03 17.14
C PRO A 81 15.05 3.84 16.79
N PHE A 82 14.22 4.14 17.78
CA PHE A 82 13.09 5.04 17.58
C PHE A 82 13.61 6.44 17.20
N GLN A 83 13.17 6.94 16.06
CA GLN A 83 13.46 8.29 15.57
C GLN A 83 12.20 8.89 14.94
N ILE A 84 12.07 10.21 15.05
CA ILE A 84 11.08 10.95 14.29
C ILE A 84 11.64 11.14 12.88
N ASP A 85 11.02 10.49 11.89
CA ASP A 85 11.26 10.78 10.48
C ASP A 85 10.05 11.53 9.92
N THR A 86 10.29 12.75 9.43
CA THR A 86 9.28 13.57 8.75
C THR A 86 9.60 13.82 7.28
N SER A 87 10.78 13.39 6.81
CA SER A 87 11.22 13.59 5.42
C SER A 87 10.30 12.89 4.43
N ASN A 88 9.84 11.69 4.77
CA ASN A 88 8.98 10.88 3.93
C ASN A 88 7.49 11.28 3.95
N VAL A 89 7.08 12.21 4.81
CA VAL A 89 5.67 12.63 4.94
C VAL A 89 5.19 13.34 3.68
N GLU A 90 6.03 14.15 3.03
CA GLU A 90 5.63 14.89 1.82
C GLU A 90 5.51 13.97 0.61
N LYS A 91 6.48 13.07 0.46
CA LYS A 91 6.49 12.04 -0.59
C LYS A 91 5.24 11.16 -0.51
N LYS A 92 4.85 10.73 0.69
CA LYS A 92 3.65 9.93 0.92
C LYS A 92 2.35 10.63 0.52
N ILE A 93 2.24 11.94 0.76
CA ILE A 93 1.07 12.70 0.28
C ILE A 93 1.09 12.82 -1.25
N LEU A 94 2.27 12.87 -1.88
CA LEU A 94 2.42 12.93 -3.33
C LEU A 94 2.01 11.61 -4.01
N ASP A 95 2.22 10.47 -3.37
CA ASP A 95 1.77 9.15 -3.86
C ASP A 95 0.24 9.11 -4.13
N PHE A 96 -0.54 9.97 -3.47
CA PHE A 96 -2.00 10.07 -3.65
C PHE A 96 -2.44 11.29 -4.48
N LYS A 97 -1.50 12.03 -5.08
CA LYS A 97 -1.81 13.04 -6.11
C LYS A 97 -1.94 12.43 -7.51
N SER A 98 -1.38 11.25 -7.74
CA SER A 98 -1.50 10.50 -9.00
C SER A 98 -2.88 9.84 -9.16
N ALA A 99 -3.17 9.32 -10.35
CA ALA A 99 -4.42 8.63 -10.62
C ALA A 99 -4.55 7.35 -9.75
N ILE A 100 -5.43 7.41 -8.74
CA ILE A 100 -5.84 6.24 -7.96
C ILE A 100 -7.05 5.61 -8.63
N GLY A 101 -7.08 4.30 -8.72
CA GLY A 101 -8.30 3.62 -9.12
C GLY A 101 -8.53 2.30 -8.42
N PHE A 102 -9.58 1.61 -8.86
CA PHE A 102 -10.01 0.37 -8.24
C PHE A 102 -10.67 -0.57 -9.22
N THR A 103 -10.78 -1.85 -8.86
CA THR A 103 -11.66 -2.82 -9.51
C THR A 103 -12.81 -3.19 -8.58
N GLN A 104 -13.97 -3.52 -9.16
CA GLN A 104 -15.15 -3.99 -8.43
C GLN A 104 -15.50 -5.43 -8.86
N THR A 105 -15.95 -6.25 -7.92
CA THR A 105 -16.57 -7.55 -8.20
C THR A 105 -17.76 -7.70 -7.28
N ILE A 106 -18.85 -8.31 -7.75
CA ILE A 106 -20.00 -8.60 -6.89
C ILE A 106 -19.85 -10.03 -6.40
N LYS A 107 -19.84 -10.24 -5.09
CA LYS A 107 -19.81 -11.57 -4.49
C LYS A 107 -21.03 -11.72 -3.59
N ASP A 108 -21.87 -12.69 -3.91
CA ASP A 108 -23.18 -12.86 -3.27
C ASP A 108 -23.99 -11.55 -3.30
N THR A 109 -24.21 -10.90 -2.15
CA THR A 109 -24.96 -9.65 -1.99
C THR A 109 -24.09 -8.40 -1.86
N VAL A 110 -22.78 -8.52 -2.07
CA VAL A 110 -21.78 -7.52 -1.64
C VAL A 110 -20.89 -7.08 -2.79
N SER A 111 -20.59 -5.78 -2.86
CA SER A 111 -19.51 -5.23 -3.69
C SER A 111 -18.15 -5.40 -3.00
N GLU A 112 -17.24 -6.10 -3.67
CA GLU A 112 -15.83 -6.23 -3.31
C GLU A 112 -15.02 -5.24 -4.15
N ILE A 113 -14.13 -4.48 -3.51
CA ILE A 113 -13.35 -3.41 -4.15
C ILE A 113 -11.87 -3.63 -3.87
N VAL A 114 -11.05 -3.53 -4.91
CA VAL A 114 -9.59 -3.56 -4.80
C VAL A 114 -9.02 -2.26 -5.35
N MET A 115 -8.54 -1.39 -4.46
CA MET A 115 -7.87 -0.13 -4.84
C MET A 115 -6.39 -0.35 -5.17
N TYR A 116 -5.86 0.46 -6.08
CA TYR A 116 -4.46 0.46 -6.48
C TYR A 116 -4.04 1.82 -7.06
N ASN A 117 -2.74 2.10 -7.00
CA ASN A 117 -2.15 3.27 -7.65
C ASN A 117 -1.86 2.92 -9.12
N THR A 118 -2.27 3.76 -10.07
CA THR A 118 -2.14 3.45 -11.50
C THR A 118 -0.85 3.94 -12.15
N GLU A 119 -0.12 4.84 -11.49
CA GLU A 119 1.01 5.56 -12.09
C GLU A 119 2.34 5.32 -11.35
N THR A 120 2.33 4.82 -10.10
CA THR A 120 3.55 4.67 -9.30
C THR A 120 3.61 3.36 -8.52
N ASN A 121 4.83 2.86 -8.30
CA ASN A 121 5.11 1.87 -7.27
C ASN A 121 4.88 2.54 -5.91
N TYR A 122 3.71 2.33 -5.32
CA TYR A 122 3.37 2.78 -3.98
C TYR A 122 4.52 2.44 -3.02
N SER A 123 5.13 3.46 -2.40
CA SER A 123 6.23 3.26 -1.46
C SER A 123 5.74 2.47 -0.25
N GLU A 124 6.35 1.32 0.08
CA GLU A 124 5.71 0.38 1.02
C GLU A 124 5.84 0.72 2.50
N SER A 125 6.75 1.61 2.91
CA SER A 125 6.98 1.90 4.33
C SER A 125 6.48 3.28 4.73
N LEU A 126 5.44 3.33 5.55
CA LEU A 126 5.17 4.50 6.40
C LEU A 126 6.34 4.73 7.37
N PRO A 127 6.67 5.99 7.72
CA PRO A 127 7.56 6.27 8.84
C PRO A 127 7.11 5.53 10.11
N PRO A 128 8.03 4.98 10.94
CA PRO A 128 7.67 4.23 12.15
C PRO A 128 6.82 5.02 13.16
N ASN A 129 6.85 6.34 13.05
CA ASN A 129 6.16 7.35 13.86
C ASN A 129 4.90 7.92 13.17
N ALA A 130 4.47 7.36 12.04
CA ALA A 130 3.29 7.82 11.30
C ALA A 130 2.18 6.77 11.27
N THR A 131 0.93 7.24 11.21
CA THR A 131 -0.26 6.43 10.99
C THR A 131 -1.08 7.07 9.88
N GLU A 132 -1.70 6.24 9.05
CA GLU A 132 -2.57 6.70 8.00
C GLU A 132 -4.02 6.29 8.22
N LYS A 133 -4.93 7.10 7.68
CA LYS A 133 -6.36 6.85 7.70
C LYS A 133 -6.96 7.26 6.36
N PHE A 134 -7.77 6.39 5.78
CA PHE A 134 -8.56 6.70 4.59
C PHE A 134 -10.04 6.68 4.96
N THR A 135 -10.72 7.78 4.65
CA THR A 135 -12.13 7.98 4.99
C THR A 135 -12.91 8.24 3.71
N VAL A 136 -13.84 7.35 3.38
CA VAL A 136 -14.75 7.54 2.25
C VAL A 136 -15.65 8.74 2.54
N GLN A 137 -15.66 9.71 1.63
CA GLN A 137 -16.45 10.94 1.74
C GLN A 137 -17.74 10.86 0.91
N GLN A 138 -17.66 10.24 -0.27
CA GLN A 138 -18.77 10.14 -1.20
C GLN A 138 -18.56 8.97 -2.16
N ILE A 139 -19.65 8.30 -2.54
CA ILE A 139 -19.67 7.26 -3.57
C ILE A 139 -20.50 7.79 -4.74
N PHE A 140 -19.98 7.64 -5.96
CA PHE A 140 -20.64 7.95 -7.22
C PHE A 140 -20.91 6.63 -7.94
N TYR A 141 -22.17 6.39 -8.31
CA TYR A 141 -22.57 5.21 -9.07
C TYR A 141 -22.69 5.54 -10.56
N LYS A 142 -22.50 4.53 -11.41
CA LYS A 142 -22.51 4.70 -12.87
C LYS A 142 -23.84 5.23 -13.42
N ASN A 143 -24.95 4.87 -12.77
CA ASN A 143 -26.29 5.41 -13.08
C ASN A 143 -26.53 6.86 -12.60
N GLY A 144 -25.48 7.59 -12.18
CA GLY A 144 -25.54 8.98 -11.74
C GLY A 144 -25.99 9.19 -10.29
N LYS A 145 -26.35 8.12 -9.57
CA LYS A 145 -26.75 8.22 -8.15
C LYS A 145 -25.52 8.47 -7.28
N THR A 146 -25.68 9.19 -6.17
CA THR A 146 -24.58 9.47 -5.23
C THR A 146 -24.99 9.25 -3.78
N VAL A 147 -24.06 8.79 -2.94
CA VAL A 147 -24.27 8.60 -1.49
C VAL A 147 -23.20 9.36 -0.71
N LYS A 148 -23.63 10.12 0.31
CA LYS A 148 -22.76 10.87 1.24
C LYS A 148 -22.96 10.49 2.72
N THR A 149 -24.08 9.87 3.07
CA THR A 149 -24.46 9.56 4.46
C THR A 149 -24.20 8.09 4.77
N ASN A 150 -23.98 7.76 6.05
CA ASN A 150 -23.71 6.40 6.55
C ASN A 150 -22.38 5.76 6.06
N LEU A 151 -21.38 6.58 5.75
CA LEU A 151 -20.09 6.13 5.22
C LEU A 151 -18.99 5.98 6.30
N ASP A 152 -19.26 6.37 7.54
CA ASP A 152 -18.27 6.44 8.63
C ASP A 152 -17.61 5.10 8.97
N THR A 153 -18.27 4.00 8.62
CA THR A 153 -17.75 2.65 8.83
C THR A 153 -16.98 2.11 7.62
N LEU A 154 -17.01 2.77 6.47
CA LEU A 154 -16.35 2.34 5.24
C LEU A 154 -14.89 2.83 5.18
N ALA A 155 -14.16 2.70 6.30
CA ALA A 155 -12.72 2.92 6.30
C ALA A 155 -12.07 1.98 5.27
N VAL A 156 -11.24 2.56 4.41
CA VAL A 156 -10.48 1.82 3.41
C VAL A 156 -9.01 1.79 3.80
N SER A 157 -8.27 0.78 3.33
CA SER A 157 -6.84 0.65 3.60
C SER A 157 -6.12 0.29 2.31
N PHE A 158 -4.96 0.89 2.10
CA PHE A 158 -4.06 0.59 0.98
C PHE A 158 -3.04 -0.45 1.46
N GLY A 159 -3.44 -1.73 1.48
CA GLY A 159 -2.55 -2.86 1.73
C GLY A 159 -2.16 -3.57 0.42
N ARG A 160 -1.12 -4.43 0.45
CA ARG A 160 -0.72 -5.26 -0.71
C ARG A 160 -1.83 -6.21 -1.22
N TYR A 161 -2.85 -6.51 -0.41
CA TYR A 161 -3.87 -7.51 -0.72
C TYR A 161 -5.21 -7.10 -0.09
N SER A 162 -6.09 -6.50 -0.90
CA SER A 162 -7.56 -6.31 -0.79
C SER A 162 -8.26 -6.21 0.59
N PHE A 163 -9.27 -5.32 0.67
CA PHE A 163 -10.24 -5.30 1.78
C PHE A 163 -11.59 -5.85 1.30
N VAL A 164 -12.18 -6.80 2.04
CA VAL A 164 -13.56 -7.27 1.81
C VAL A 164 -14.45 -6.70 2.92
N LYS A 165 -15.23 -5.65 2.62
CA LYS A 165 -16.34 -5.19 3.47
C LYS A 165 -17.63 -5.18 2.67
N ASN A 166 -18.74 -5.41 3.35
CA ASN A 166 -20.07 -5.27 2.76
C ASN A 166 -20.37 -3.81 2.43
N TRP A 167 -20.10 -3.39 1.19
CA TRP A 167 -20.46 -2.07 0.67
C TRP A 167 -21.92 -2.07 0.21
N GLY A 168 -22.85 -1.89 1.15
CA GLY A 168 -24.25 -1.56 0.88
C GLY A 168 -25.01 -2.49 -0.10
N LYS A 169 -25.98 -1.91 -0.81
CA LYS A 169 -26.76 -2.59 -1.88
C LYS A 169 -25.86 -2.79 -3.12
N GLN A 170 -26.04 -3.91 -3.83
CA GLN A 170 -25.36 -4.16 -5.11
C GLN A 170 -25.64 -3.00 -6.07
N GLN A 171 -24.61 -2.25 -6.48
CA GLN A 171 -24.67 -1.21 -7.51
C GLN A 171 -23.26 -1.01 -8.11
N VAL A 172 -23.19 -0.63 -9.38
CA VAL A 172 -21.93 -0.36 -10.09
C VAL A 172 -21.39 1.00 -9.68
N ILE A 173 -20.21 1.01 -9.07
CA ILE A 173 -19.56 2.22 -8.58
C ILE A 173 -18.71 2.78 -9.71
N ASP A 174 -18.92 4.05 -10.02
CA ASP A 174 -18.11 4.81 -10.97
C ASP A 174 -16.84 5.33 -10.29
N SER A 175 -17.01 6.05 -9.17
CA SER A 175 -15.90 6.68 -8.47
C SER A 175 -16.18 6.85 -6.99
N ILE A 176 -15.12 7.01 -6.20
CA ILE A 176 -15.17 7.12 -4.74
C ILE A 176 -14.29 8.30 -4.33
N SER A 177 -14.89 9.31 -3.70
CA SER A 177 -14.14 10.38 -3.05
C SER A 177 -13.59 9.89 -1.72
N VAL A 178 -12.28 10.01 -1.53
CA VAL A 178 -11.59 9.55 -0.33
C VAL A 178 -10.77 10.69 0.26
N LYS A 179 -10.87 10.87 1.58
CA LYS A 179 -9.98 11.71 2.37
C LYS A 179 -8.87 10.83 2.96
N TYR A 180 -7.64 11.07 2.55
CA TYR A 180 -6.44 10.50 3.17
C TYR A 180 -5.89 11.46 4.21
N SER A 181 -5.72 10.98 5.44
CA SER A 181 -5.07 11.68 6.54
C SER A 181 -3.83 10.90 6.96
N LEU A 182 -2.67 11.55 6.91
CA LEU A 182 -1.40 11.05 7.44
C LEU A 182 -1.07 11.80 8.73
N ASN A 183 -1.18 11.10 9.85
CA ASN A 183 -0.78 11.61 11.16
C ASN A 183 0.66 11.17 11.43
N TYR A 184 1.51 12.06 11.92
CA TYR A 184 2.90 11.74 12.21
C TYR A 184 3.39 12.48 13.44
N LEU A 185 4.30 11.85 14.17
CA LEU A 185 4.83 12.44 15.37
C LEU A 185 5.90 13.49 15.06
N LYS A 186 5.74 14.71 15.58
CA LYS A 186 6.73 15.80 15.49
C LYS A 186 7.61 15.90 16.72
N ARG A 187 7.06 15.58 17.90
CA ARG A 187 7.77 15.60 19.18
C ARG A 187 7.23 14.52 20.11
N TYR A 188 8.10 13.95 20.93
CA TYR A 188 7.71 13.00 21.96
C TYR A 188 8.30 13.37 23.32
N ASP A 189 7.63 12.90 24.37
CA ASP A 189 8.23 12.72 25.69
C ASP A 189 8.67 11.26 25.83
N SER A 190 9.66 10.97 26.68
CA SER A 190 10.09 9.59 26.91
C SER A 190 10.26 9.27 28.38
N ILE A 191 9.87 8.06 28.76
CA ILE A 191 10.06 7.50 30.10
C ILE A 191 10.95 6.27 30.00
N VAL A 192 11.91 6.13 30.92
CA VAL A 192 12.78 4.96 31.01
C VAL A 192 12.44 4.15 32.25
N LEU A 193 12.20 2.85 32.07
CA LEU A 193 12.01 1.88 33.15
C LEU A 193 13.13 0.86 33.15
N SER A 194 13.56 0.45 34.34
CA SER A 194 14.63 -0.54 34.54
C SER A 194 14.45 -1.27 35.86
N LYS A 195 15.36 -2.21 36.18
CA LYS A 195 15.39 -2.84 37.51
C LYS A 195 15.51 -1.81 38.65
N LYS A 196 16.19 -0.67 38.41
CA LYS A 196 16.35 0.43 39.37
C LYS A 196 15.14 1.37 39.36
N THR A 197 14.55 1.62 38.19
CA THR A 197 13.42 2.54 38.01
C THR A 197 12.19 1.75 37.58
N LYS A 198 11.45 1.19 38.55
CA LYS A 198 10.30 0.30 38.26
C LYS A 198 8.97 1.03 38.09
N LYS A 199 8.88 2.32 38.38
CA LYS A 199 7.64 3.09 38.32
C LYS A 199 7.92 4.47 37.72
N ALA A 200 6.95 4.99 36.97
CA ALA A 200 6.97 6.33 36.41
C ALA A 200 5.54 6.88 36.29
N SER A 201 5.42 8.19 36.10
CA SER A 201 4.14 8.85 35.90
C SER A 201 4.18 9.71 34.63
N TYR A 202 3.07 9.74 33.89
CA TYR A 202 2.87 10.57 32.70
C TYR A 202 1.44 11.08 32.66
N LYS A 203 1.21 12.39 32.47
CA LYS A 203 -0.13 13.01 32.48
C LYS A 203 -1.04 12.52 33.63
N ASN A 204 -0.50 12.49 34.86
CA ASN A 204 -1.16 11.99 36.08
C ASN A 204 -1.52 10.48 36.10
N ALA A 205 -1.09 9.72 35.09
CA ALA A 205 -1.28 8.29 34.95
C ALA A 205 -0.01 7.49 35.29
N GLN A 206 -0.17 6.29 35.84
CA GLN A 206 0.94 5.48 36.36
C GLN A 206 1.41 4.42 35.38
N ILE A 207 2.72 4.18 35.35
CA ILE A 207 3.32 3.08 34.57
C ILE A 207 4.24 2.30 35.48
N LYS A 208 4.08 0.98 35.53
CA LYS A 208 4.83 0.12 36.44
C LYS A 208 5.46 -1.05 35.68
N LEU A 209 6.73 -1.30 35.93
CA LEU A 209 7.45 -2.50 35.53
C LEU A 209 7.30 -3.56 36.62
N LYS A 210 6.33 -4.46 36.45
CA LYS A 210 6.02 -5.52 37.42
C LYS A 210 6.99 -6.69 37.32
N LYS A 211 7.51 -7.02 36.12
CA LYS A 211 8.55 -8.05 35.96
C LYS A 211 9.55 -7.69 34.87
N LEU A 212 10.83 -7.99 35.10
CA LEU A 212 11.90 -7.87 34.12
C LEU A 212 12.93 -8.99 34.35
N LYS A 213 13.00 -9.94 33.42
CA LYS A 213 13.90 -11.10 33.51
C LYS A 213 14.38 -11.49 32.12
N ASN A 214 15.70 -11.37 31.90
CA ASN A 214 16.38 -11.73 30.65
C ASN A 214 15.66 -11.11 29.45
N ASN A 215 15.17 -11.92 28.52
CA ASN A 215 14.46 -11.47 27.32
C ASN A 215 12.98 -11.10 27.52
N TYR A 216 12.49 -11.02 28.76
CA TYR A 216 11.07 -10.83 29.09
C TYR A 216 10.81 -9.65 30.03
N CYS A 217 9.74 -8.91 29.76
CA CYS A 217 9.21 -7.91 30.68
C CYS A 217 7.67 -7.92 30.77
N TYR A 218 7.14 -7.49 31.91
CA TYR A 218 5.71 -7.32 32.20
C TYR A 218 5.46 -5.91 32.76
N LEU A 219 4.62 -5.14 32.06
CA LEU A 219 4.26 -3.77 32.35
C LEU A 219 2.79 -3.67 32.76
N LEU A 220 2.51 -2.76 33.68
CA LEU A 220 1.18 -2.26 34.00
C LEU A 220 1.10 -0.81 33.54
N ILE A 221 0.12 -0.48 32.72
CA ILE A 221 -0.07 0.85 32.15
C ILE A 221 -1.46 1.32 32.53
N ASP A 222 -1.54 2.42 33.25
CA ASP A 222 -2.81 2.98 33.70
C ASP A 222 -3.76 3.23 32.53
N ASP A 223 -5.02 2.84 32.71
CA ASP A 223 -6.06 2.85 31.68
C ASP A 223 -6.30 4.23 31.05
N ARG A 224 -5.93 5.31 31.75
CA ARG A 224 -5.99 6.68 31.21
C ARG A 224 -5.03 6.92 30.05
N LEU A 225 -4.01 6.07 29.86
CA LEU A 225 -3.05 6.15 28.76
C LEU A 225 -3.37 5.19 27.61
N LYS A 226 -4.48 4.44 27.67
CA LYS A 226 -4.79 3.39 26.69
C LYS A 226 -4.93 3.89 25.26
N ASP A 227 -5.51 5.08 25.09
CA ASP A 227 -5.79 5.70 23.79
C ASP A 227 -4.64 6.62 23.32
N GLU A 228 -3.60 6.77 24.13
CA GLU A 228 -2.40 7.53 23.75
C GLU A 228 -1.57 6.69 22.76
N ASN A 229 -1.07 7.32 21.69
CA ASN A 229 -0.21 6.65 20.73
C ASN A 229 1.24 6.61 21.28
N TYR A 230 1.57 5.58 22.06
CA TYR A 230 2.91 5.39 22.61
C TYR A 230 3.61 4.13 22.09
N LYS A 231 4.94 4.21 21.98
CA LYS A 231 5.81 3.11 21.50
C LYS A 231 6.73 2.62 22.61
N ILE A 232 6.99 1.31 22.66
CA ILE A 232 7.86 0.69 23.67
C ILE A 232 9.05 0.04 22.97
N TYR A 233 10.25 0.36 23.43
CA TYR A 233 11.52 -0.20 22.98
C TYR A 233 12.27 -0.80 24.17
N ALA A 234 12.87 -1.97 23.99
CA ALA A 234 13.79 -2.56 24.94
C ALA A 234 15.24 -2.34 24.52
N PHE A 235 16.12 -2.20 25.49
CA PHE A 235 17.54 -2.00 25.28
C PHE A 235 18.33 -3.00 26.13
N ASN A 236 19.43 -3.52 25.58
CA ASN A 236 20.39 -4.30 26.34
C ASN A 236 21.27 -3.40 27.23
N ASP A 237 22.20 -3.99 27.97
CA ASP A 237 23.11 -3.29 28.89
C ASP A 237 24.08 -2.34 28.17
N GLN A 238 24.38 -2.60 26.90
CA GLN A 238 25.14 -1.71 26.01
C GLN A 238 24.30 -0.57 25.41
N GLY A 239 23.00 -0.51 25.72
CA GLY A 239 22.10 0.52 25.18
C GLY A 239 21.66 0.29 23.74
N LYS A 240 21.79 -0.93 23.19
CA LYS A 240 21.32 -1.27 21.84
C LYS A 240 19.83 -1.66 21.83
N PRO A 241 19.01 -1.13 20.89
CA PRO A 241 17.59 -1.45 20.79
C PRO A 241 17.35 -2.89 20.29
N LEU A 242 16.65 -3.69 21.09
CA LEU A 242 16.38 -5.09 20.83
C LEU A 242 15.16 -5.28 19.93
N SER A 243 15.23 -6.23 18.99
CA SER A 243 14.09 -6.64 18.17
C SER A 243 13.01 -7.31 19.00
N LYS A 244 11.75 -6.91 18.79
CA LYS A 244 10.61 -7.51 19.47
C LYS A 244 10.23 -8.84 18.81
N LYS A 245 10.21 -9.93 19.59
CA LYS A 245 9.82 -11.26 19.13
C LYS A 245 8.31 -11.50 19.24
N GLY A 246 7.69 -10.91 20.25
CA GLY A 246 6.27 -11.09 20.52
C GLY A 246 5.85 -10.44 21.83
N GLY A 247 4.59 -10.65 22.19
CA GLY A 247 3.99 -10.15 23.42
C GLY A 247 2.48 -10.23 23.36
N SER A 248 1.85 -9.89 24.45
CA SER A 248 0.40 -9.80 24.57
C SER A 248 0.03 -8.57 25.40
N SER A 249 -1.26 -8.25 25.36
CA SER A 249 -1.81 -7.13 26.09
C SER A 249 -3.24 -7.44 26.49
N SER A 250 -3.65 -7.03 27.68
CA SER A 250 -4.94 -7.42 28.28
C SER A 250 -5.39 -6.36 29.29
N ALA A 251 -6.70 -6.15 29.42
CA ALA A 251 -7.28 -5.29 30.47
C ALA A 251 -7.27 -5.97 31.85
N VAL A 252 -7.08 -7.28 31.88
CA VAL A 252 -6.97 -8.08 33.10
C VAL A 252 -5.58 -8.65 33.25
N GLU A 253 -5.17 -8.93 34.49
CA GLU A 253 -3.94 -9.68 34.72
C GLU A 253 -4.02 -11.00 33.95
N LEU A 254 -3.00 -11.25 33.12
CA LEU A 254 -2.83 -12.51 32.42
C LEU A 254 -2.39 -13.56 33.45
N SER A 255 -3.33 -13.97 34.31
CA SER A 255 -3.23 -15.22 35.05
C SER A 255 -3.08 -16.36 34.04
N ASP A 256 -2.58 -17.51 34.51
CA ASP A 256 -2.30 -18.70 33.70
C ASP A 256 -3.40 -18.91 32.65
N THR A 257 -3.10 -18.60 31.38
CA THR A 257 -4.07 -18.63 30.27
C THR A 257 -4.76 -19.99 30.20
N LYS A 258 -4.09 -21.06 30.67
CA LYS A 258 -4.67 -22.39 30.80
C LYS A 258 -5.83 -22.43 31.80
N GLU A 259 -5.75 -21.74 32.94
CA GLU A 259 -6.82 -21.71 33.93
C GLU A 259 -8.02 -20.88 33.48
N ASN A 260 -7.80 -19.80 32.71
CA ASN A 260 -8.88 -19.01 32.10
C ASN A 260 -9.63 -19.84 31.04
N ILE A 261 -8.91 -20.55 30.17
CA ILE A 261 -9.53 -21.47 29.20
C ILE A 261 -10.27 -22.61 29.91
N LYS A 262 -9.72 -23.18 30.99
CA LYS A 262 -10.43 -24.19 31.80
C LYS A 262 -11.72 -23.63 32.40
N SER A 263 -11.71 -22.41 32.93
CA SER A 263 -12.89 -21.77 33.51
C SER A 263 -13.98 -21.54 32.46
N LEU A 264 -13.61 -21.12 31.24
CA LEU A 264 -14.54 -20.98 30.12
C LEU A 264 -15.10 -22.34 29.63
N VAL A 265 -14.26 -23.39 29.60
CA VAL A 265 -14.70 -24.75 29.28
C VAL A 265 -15.70 -25.25 30.32
N ARG A 266 -15.43 -25.08 31.62
CA ARG A 266 -16.37 -25.45 32.70
C ARG A 266 -17.71 -24.72 32.56
N PHE A 267 -17.68 -23.43 32.19
CA PHE A 267 -18.89 -22.66 31.92
C PHE A 267 -19.71 -23.25 30.77
N LEU A 268 -19.09 -23.53 29.62
CA LEU A 268 -19.78 -24.12 28.46
C LEU A 268 -20.26 -25.55 28.73
N GLU A 269 -19.50 -26.35 29.49
CA GLU A 269 -19.91 -27.70 29.92
C GLU A 269 -21.15 -27.65 30.82
N ASN A 270 -21.28 -26.63 31.68
CA ASN A 270 -22.48 -26.42 32.48
C ASN A 270 -23.71 -26.07 31.61
N VAL A 271 -23.54 -25.15 30.65
CA VAL A 271 -24.61 -24.79 29.69
C VAL A 271 -25.05 -26.03 28.90
N LYS A 272 -24.08 -26.81 28.39
CA LYS A 272 -24.32 -28.08 27.70
C LYS A 272 -25.15 -29.04 28.57
N ALA A 273 -24.72 -29.29 29.80
CA ALA A 273 -25.41 -30.22 30.71
C ALA A 273 -26.86 -29.79 30.97
N LYS A 274 -27.13 -28.49 31.07
CA LYS A 274 -28.49 -27.96 31.25
C LYS A 274 -29.38 -28.12 30.02
N ILE A 275 -28.82 -28.00 28.82
CA ILE A 275 -29.55 -28.27 27.58
C ILE A 275 -29.89 -29.77 27.50
N GLU A 276 -28.93 -30.65 27.79
CA GLU A 276 -29.12 -32.11 27.76
C GLU A 276 -30.13 -32.60 28.82
N GLN A 277 -30.23 -31.91 29.95
CA GLN A 277 -31.20 -32.20 31.02
C GLN A 277 -32.58 -31.56 30.80
N ASN A 278 -32.85 -30.99 29.61
CA ASN A 278 -34.07 -30.24 29.29
C ASN A 278 -34.37 -29.09 30.25
N GLN A 279 -33.35 -28.50 30.88
CA GLN A 279 -33.51 -27.33 31.78
C GLN A 279 -33.48 -26.00 31.02
N LEU A 280 -33.09 -26.02 29.73
CA LEU A 280 -33.02 -24.84 28.85
C LEU A 280 -33.67 -25.18 27.50
N GLU A 281 -35.01 -25.20 27.48
CA GLU A 281 -35.81 -25.74 26.36
C GLU A 281 -35.98 -24.77 25.17
N THR A 282 -35.54 -23.52 25.29
CA THR A 282 -35.62 -22.52 24.21
C THR A 282 -34.31 -21.79 24.01
N ARG A 283 -34.08 -21.28 22.80
CA ARG A 283 -32.95 -20.38 22.51
C ARG A 283 -32.90 -19.21 23.49
N ALA A 284 -34.03 -18.58 23.76
CA ALA A 284 -34.11 -17.46 24.70
C ALA A 284 -33.67 -17.84 26.12
N ALA A 285 -34.07 -19.03 26.61
CA ALA A 285 -33.63 -19.54 27.90
C ALA A 285 -32.12 -19.78 27.94
N ILE A 286 -31.53 -20.37 26.88
CA ILE A 286 -30.09 -20.62 26.79
C ILE A 286 -29.31 -19.31 26.82
N ILE A 287 -29.68 -18.35 25.97
CA ILE A 287 -29.02 -17.04 25.87
C ILE A 287 -29.13 -16.29 27.21
N THR A 288 -30.29 -16.32 27.87
CA THR A 288 -30.51 -15.67 29.16
C THR A 288 -29.61 -16.30 30.24
N TYR A 289 -29.58 -17.62 30.35
CA TYR A 289 -28.73 -18.33 31.30
C TYR A 289 -27.24 -18.05 31.11
N MET A 290 -26.76 -18.10 29.86
CA MET A 290 -25.38 -17.76 29.52
C MET A 290 -25.05 -16.33 29.93
N ASN A 291 -25.96 -15.39 29.66
CA ASN A 291 -25.82 -13.98 30.00
C ASN A 291 -25.76 -13.70 31.50
N GLU A 292 -26.49 -14.47 32.32
CA GLU A 292 -26.44 -14.34 33.78
C GLU A 292 -25.14 -14.90 34.36
N LYS A 293 -24.70 -16.05 33.85
CA LYS A 293 -23.60 -16.83 34.44
C LYS A 293 -22.22 -16.43 33.93
N ILE A 294 -22.10 -15.85 32.73
CA ILE A 294 -20.81 -15.37 32.19
C ILE A 294 -20.18 -14.30 33.09
N ASN A 295 -20.99 -13.52 33.81
CA ASN A 295 -20.53 -12.50 34.73
C ASN A 295 -19.77 -13.06 35.93
N ALA A 296 -19.89 -14.35 36.25
CA ALA A 296 -19.18 -15.00 37.35
C ALA A 296 -17.75 -15.42 37.00
N LEU A 297 -17.29 -15.15 35.77
CA LEU A 297 -15.92 -15.46 35.34
C LEU A 297 -14.99 -14.30 35.73
N ASP A 298 -14.26 -14.44 36.84
CA ASP A 298 -13.42 -13.38 37.44
C ASP A 298 -12.33 -12.86 36.49
N PHE A 299 -11.79 -13.73 35.62
CA PHE A 299 -10.77 -13.34 34.64
C PHE A 299 -11.28 -12.41 33.53
N LEU A 300 -12.56 -12.04 33.54
CA LEU A 300 -13.14 -11.09 32.61
C LEU A 300 -13.37 -9.70 33.23
N ARG A 301 -12.94 -9.49 34.48
CA ARG A 301 -13.12 -8.23 35.20
C ARG A 301 -11.80 -7.51 35.39
N ASP A 302 -11.71 -6.27 34.93
CA ASP A 302 -10.62 -5.36 35.29
C ASP A 302 -10.91 -4.78 36.69
N GLU A 303 -10.14 -5.23 37.67
CA GLU A 303 -10.26 -4.78 39.05
C GLU A 303 -9.14 -3.81 39.47
N ASP A 304 -8.08 -3.66 38.65
CA ASP A 304 -6.88 -2.90 39.02
C ASP A 304 -6.70 -1.59 38.23
N GLN A 305 -7.51 -1.33 37.20
CA GLN A 305 -7.45 -0.14 36.34
C GLN A 305 -6.10 0.00 35.62
N PHE A 306 -5.43 -1.12 35.37
CA PHE A 306 -4.20 -1.18 34.61
C PHE A 306 -4.37 -2.09 33.41
N TYR A 307 -3.92 -1.61 32.26
CA TYR A 307 -3.68 -2.43 31.10
C TYR A 307 -2.35 -3.21 31.26
N HIS A 308 -2.46 -4.53 31.24
CA HIS A 308 -1.38 -5.50 31.45
C HIS A 308 -0.71 -5.82 30.12
N ARG A 309 0.60 -5.63 30.02
CA ARG A 309 1.35 -5.90 28.78
C ARG A 309 2.62 -6.68 29.03
N ASP A 310 2.83 -7.74 28.28
CA ASP A 310 4.05 -8.54 28.35
C ASP A 310 4.76 -8.58 27.00
N PHE A 311 6.08 -8.66 27.05
CA PHE A 311 6.90 -8.63 25.83
C PHE A 311 8.06 -9.60 25.94
N TYR A 312 8.35 -10.23 24.80
CA TYR A 312 9.53 -11.03 24.57
C TYR A 312 10.38 -10.36 23.50
N TYR A 313 11.66 -10.21 23.78
CA TYR A 313 12.65 -9.64 22.86
C TYR A 313 13.65 -10.69 22.40
N GLU A 314 14.33 -10.40 21.31
CA GLU A 314 15.46 -11.18 20.78
C GLU A 314 16.79 -10.71 21.40
N GLY A 315 16.80 -10.41 22.70
CA GLY A 315 18.00 -10.15 23.50
C GLY A 315 17.66 -9.93 24.97
N ASN A 316 18.68 -9.70 25.80
CA ASN A 316 18.53 -9.53 27.25
C ASN A 316 18.21 -8.07 27.61
N ILE A 317 17.05 -7.84 28.22
CA ILE A 317 16.53 -6.50 28.50
C ILE A 317 17.19 -5.92 29.77
N ALA A 318 17.89 -4.80 29.62
CA ALA A 318 18.39 -3.99 30.72
C ALA A 318 17.45 -2.83 31.06
N ALA A 319 16.87 -2.18 30.03
CA ALA A 319 15.96 -1.05 30.18
C ALA A 319 14.87 -1.04 29.11
N LEU A 320 13.79 -0.33 29.40
CA LEU A 320 12.68 -0.07 28.49
C LEU A 320 12.52 1.45 28.34
N SER A 321 12.38 1.93 27.11
CA SER A 321 11.97 3.31 26.84
C SER A 321 10.55 3.31 26.28
N ILE A 322 9.71 4.18 26.84
CA ILE A 322 8.33 4.39 26.41
C ILE A 322 8.25 5.82 25.85
N TYR A 323 7.94 5.93 24.57
CA TYR A 323 7.84 7.20 23.85
C TYR A 323 6.37 7.60 23.72
N PHE A 324 6.01 8.74 24.28
CA PHE A 324 4.66 9.31 24.25
C PHE A 324 4.60 10.43 23.23
N GLY A 325 3.60 10.38 22.35
CA GLY A 325 3.41 11.46 21.40
C GLY A 325 3.03 12.76 22.09
N LYS A 326 3.83 13.81 21.90
CA LYS A 326 3.60 15.14 22.50
C LYS A 326 2.99 16.11 21.52
N GLU A 327 3.52 16.12 20.30
CA GLU A 327 3.03 16.94 19.21
C GLU A 327 2.88 16.07 17.97
N VAL A 328 1.68 16.09 17.40
CA VAL A 328 1.36 15.37 16.17
C VAL A 328 1.14 16.38 15.04
N GLY A 329 1.67 16.06 13.88
CA GLY A 329 1.28 16.69 12.62
C GLY A 329 0.20 15.86 11.95
N GLU A 330 -0.70 16.52 11.23
CA GLU A 330 -1.61 15.90 10.27
C GLU A 330 -1.37 16.54 8.91
N LYS A 331 -1.22 15.72 7.87
CA LYS A 331 -1.38 16.15 6.48
C LYS A 331 -2.54 15.41 5.87
N THR A 332 -3.35 16.13 5.10
CA THR A 332 -4.57 15.59 4.50
C THR A 332 -4.59 15.92 3.01
N ILE A 333 -5.05 14.96 2.21
CA ILE A 333 -5.39 15.15 0.80
C ILE A 333 -6.72 14.46 0.51
N ASN A 334 -7.49 15.06 -0.39
CA ASN A 334 -8.67 14.43 -0.99
C ASN A 334 -8.30 13.97 -2.40
N PHE A 335 -8.66 12.74 -2.74
CA PHE A 335 -8.56 12.24 -4.10
C PHE A 335 -9.84 11.50 -4.47
N THR A 336 -10.04 11.32 -5.77
CA THR A 336 -11.13 10.50 -6.31
C THR A 336 -10.53 9.24 -6.88
N ALA A 337 -10.84 8.09 -6.27
CA ALA A 337 -10.52 6.80 -6.86
C ALA A 337 -11.53 6.51 -7.97
N VAL A 338 -11.07 6.21 -9.16
CA VAL A 338 -11.93 5.87 -10.31
C VAL A 338 -12.00 4.36 -10.50
N ASN A 339 -13.16 3.84 -10.91
CA ASN A 339 -13.27 2.43 -11.24
C ASN A 339 -12.52 2.17 -12.56
N ASN A 340 -11.35 1.57 -12.48
CA ASN A 340 -10.52 1.30 -13.66
C ASN A 340 -11.02 0.10 -14.49
N GLN A 341 -12.10 -0.54 -14.06
CA GLN A 341 -12.87 -1.41 -14.95
C GLN A 341 -13.76 -0.62 -15.90
N ILE A 342 -13.76 0.72 -15.90
CA ILE A 342 -14.62 1.54 -16.77
C ILE A 342 -14.37 1.33 -18.28
N ASP A 343 -13.22 0.77 -18.70
CA ASP A 343 -13.08 0.32 -20.09
C ASP A 343 -13.94 -0.91 -20.41
N ALA A 344 -14.41 -1.65 -19.40
CA ALA A 344 -15.34 -2.76 -19.49
C ALA A 344 -16.78 -2.29 -19.37
N ASP A 345 -17.63 -2.82 -20.23
CA ASP A 345 -19.06 -2.50 -20.15
C ASP A 345 -19.76 -3.30 -19.03
N PHE A 346 -19.10 -4.36 -18.51
CA PHE A 346 -19.72 -5.35 -17.63
C PHE A 346 -18.90 -5.67 -16.38
N LEU A 347 -19.60 -5.84 -15.26
CA LEU A 347 -19.02 -6.36 -14.01
C LEU A 347 -19.14 -7.89 -13.94
N LEU A 348 -18.23 -8.49 -13.15
CA LEU A 348 -18.34 -9.88 -12.76
C LEU A 348 -19.11 -9.99 -11.43
N LYS A 349 -20.19 -10.77 -11.45
CA LYS A 349 -20.89 -11.27 -10.27
C LYS A 349 -20.55 -12.74 -10.08
N ARG A 350 -20.02 -13.09 -8.91
CA ARG A 350 -19.54 -14.44 -8.56
C ARG A 350 -20.49 -15.12 -7.60
N THR A 351 -20.79 -16.38 -7.89
CA THR A 351 -21.42 -17.33 -6.97
C THR A 351 -20.41 -18.45 -6.65
N THR A 352 -20.83 -19.45 -5.85
CA THR A 352 -20.00 -20.63 -5.58
C THR A 352 -19.60 -21.37 -6.86
N ASP A 353 -20.51 -21.45 -7.83
CA ASP A 353 -20.39 -22.36 -8.98
C ASP A 353 -20.41 -21.65 -10.33
N SER A 354 -20.52 -20.32 -10.36
CA SER A 354 -20.65 -19.58 -11.61
C SER A 354 -20.11 -18.15 -11.54
N VAL A 355 -19.82 -17.62 -12.72
CA VAL A 355 -19.57 -16.20 -12.97
C VAL A 355 -20.66 -15.68 -13.90
N ILE A 356 -21.27 -14.57 -13.49
CA ILE A 356 -22.34 -13.89 -14.20
C ILE A 356 -21.80 -12.52 -14.62
N PHE A 357 -21.89 -12.21 -15.90
CA PHE A 357 -21.56 -10.90 -16.45
C PHE A 357 -22.80 -10.03 -16.37
N VAL A 358 -22.69 -8.89 -15.70
CA VAL A 358 -23.83 -7.99 -15.46
C VAL A 358 -23.56 -6.58 -15.96
N ASP A 359 -24.60 -5.90 -16.44
CA ASP A 359 -24.56 -4.49 -16.82
C ASP A 359 -24.56 -3.56 -15.60
N GLU A 360 -24.64 -2.24 -15.85
CA GLU A 360 -24.68 -1.21 -14.82
C GLU A 360 -25.93 -1.24 -13.92
N ASP A 361 -27.02 -1.83 -14.41
CA ASP A 361 -28.28 -2.05 -13.70
C ASP A 361 -28.32 -3.44 -13.04
N LEU A 362 -27.20 -4.19 -13.08
CA LEU A 362 -27.05 -5.55 -12.57
C LEU A 362 -27.90 -6.60 -13.30
N ARG A 363 -28.32 -6.29 -14.53
CA ARG A 363 -29.01 -7.26 -15.38
C ARG A 363 -27.99 -8.24 -15.92
N GLU A 364 -28.34 -9.53 -15.87
CA GLU A 364 -27.53 -10.59 -16.43
C GLU A 364 -27.45 -10.46 -17.96
N ILE A 365 -26.23 -10.51 -18.47
CA ILE A 365 -25.93 -10.52 -19.91
C ILE A 365 -25.61 -11.94 -20.35
N VAL A 366 -24.65 -12.59 -19.66
CA VAL A 366 -24.22 -13.97 -19.87
C VAL A 366 -23.82 -14.57 -18.52
N SER A 367 -23.94 -15.89 -18.35
CA SER A 367 -23.37 -16.64 -17.24
C SER A 367 -22.53 -17.82 -17.72
N THR A 368 -21.57 -18.24 -16.90
CA THR A 368 -20.67 -19.36 -17.18
C THR A 368 -20.34 -20.12 -15.89
N ALA A 369 -20.24 -21.44 -15.97
CA ALA A 369 -19.76 -22.29 -14.87
C ALA A 369 -18.24 -22.18 -14.63
N LYS A 370 -17.52 -21.44 -15.49
CA LYS A 370 -16.07 -21.22 -15.35
C LYS A 370 -15.80 -20.21 -14.23
N THR A 371 -15.50 -20.69 -13.04
CA THR A 371 -15.28 -19.87 -11.84
C THR A 371 -13.96 -19.09 -11.87
N GLY A 372 -12.96 -19.58 -12.62
CA GLY A 372 -11.63 -18.97 -12.79
C GLY A 372 -11.58 -17.70 -13.69
N ILE A 373 -12.71 -17.28 -14.26
CA ILE A 373 -12.78 -16.11 -15.16
C ILE A 373 -12.40 -14.82 -14.44
N GLN A 374 -11.49 -14.04 -15.01
CA GLN A 374 -11.07 -12.74 -14.51
C GLN A 374 -10.99 -11.71 -15.65
N HIS A 375 -11.01 -10.44 -15.27
CA HIS A 375 -10.94 -9.31 -16.18
C HIS A 375 -9.54 -9.15 -16.81
N LYS A 376 -9.46 -8.83 -18.11
CA LYS A 376 -8.21 -8.46 -18.81
C LYS A 376 -8.18 -7.06 -19.41
N GLY A 377 -9.26 -6.31 -19.25
CA GLY A 377 -9.43 -4.97 -19.82
C GLY A 377 -10.45 -5.01 -20.95
N GLY A 378 -11.23 -3.94 -21.12
CA GLY A 378 -12.30 -3.92 -22.11
C GLY A 378 -13.31 -5.03 -21.87
N ASN A 379 -13.85 -5.61 -22.95
CA ASN A 379 -14.70 -6.79 -22.86
C ASN A 379 -13.90 -8.10 -23.00
N TYR A 380 -12.61 -8.08 -22.62
CA TYR A 380 -11.73 -9.25 -22.63
C TYR A 380 -11.57 -9.86 -21.24
N TYR A 381 -11.55 -11.20 -21.21
CA TYR A 381 -11.46 -11.99 -20.00
C TYR A 381 -10.46 -13.14 -20.17
N GLN A 382 -9.92 -13.63 -19.07
CA GLN A 382 -9.09 -14.83 -19.04
C GLN A 382 -9.57 -15.77 -17.94
N ASP A 383 -9.70 -17.04 -18.27
CA ASP A 383 -9.80 -18.10 -17.27
C ASP A 383 -8.38 -18.46 -16.81
N PHE A 384 -8.07 -18.20 -15.54
CA PHE A 384 -6.74 -18.46 -15.00
C PHE A 384 -6.46 -19.95 -14.73
N GLU A 385 -7.50 -20.80 -14.67
CA GLU A 385 -7.32 -22.24 -14.46
C GLU A 385 -6.86 -22.92 -15.75
N THR A 386 -7.43 -22.49 -16.89
CA THR A 386 -7.13 -23.06 -18.21
C THR A 386 -6.19 -22.19 -19.05
N ASN A 387 -5.89 -20.97 -18.59
CA ASN A 387 -5.17 -19.94 -19.33
C ASN A 387 -5.88 -19.51 -20.64
N THR A 388 -7.17 -19.82 -20.79
CA THR A 388 -7.97 -19.53 -22.00
C THR A 388 -8.47 -18.08 -22.02
N PHE A 389 -8.39 -17.41 -23.18
CA PHE A 389 -8.89 -16.06 -23.38
C PHE A 389 -10.31 -16.04 -23.95
N TYR A 390 -11.09 -15.05 -23.53
CA TYR A 390 -12.46 -14.84 -23.97
C TYR A 390 -12.72 -13.38 -24.30
N PHE A 391 -13.69 -13.17 -25.18
CA PHE A 391 -14.32 -11.87 -25.43
C PHE A 391 -15.82 -12.00 -25.16
N LEU A 392 -16.36 -11.08 -24.37
CA LEU A 392 -17.79 -11.00 -24.14
C LEU A 392 -18.43 -10.20 -25.26
N ASN A 393 -19.16 -10.88 -26.14
CA ASN A 393 -19.91 -10.25 -27.22
C ASN A 393 -21.30 -9.88 -26.74
N GLU A 394 -21.49 -8.60 -26.39
CA GLU A 394 -22.77 -8.09 -25.91
C GLU A 394 -23.91 -8.31 -26.92
N LYS A 395 -23.68 -7.98 -28.20
CA LYS A 395 -24.70 -8.05 -29.26
C LYS A 395 -25.25 -9.46 -29.44
N LYS A 396 -24.38 -10.47 -29.29
CA LYS A 396 -24.74 -11.88 -29.39
C LYS A 396 -25.10 -12.51 -28.05
N LYS A 397 -24.90 -11.80 -26.93
CA LYS A 397 -25.02 -12.33 -25.57
C LYS A 397 -24.27 -13.64 -25.39
N GLU A 398 -23.00 -13.67 -25.79
CA GLU A 398 -22.16 -14.86 -25.68
C GLU A 398 -20.76 -14.53 -25.16
N LEU A 399 -20.18 -15.47 -24.42
CA LEU A 399 -18.77 -15.45 -24.05
C LEU A 399 -17.98 -16.23 -25.09
N GLN A 400 -17.43 -15.53 -26.08
CA GLN A 400 -16.69 -16.11 -27.19
C GLN A 400 -15.28 -16.47 -26.76
N GLN A 401 -14.88 -17.73 -26.94
CA GLN A 401 -13.49 -18.15 -26.76
C GLN A 401 -12.59 -17.59 -27.87
N LEU A 402 -11.39 -17.14 -27.50
CA LEU A 402 -10.39 -16.60 -28.42
C LEU A 402 -9.13 -17.47 -28.41
N ASN A 403 -8.70 -17.90 -29.58
CA ASN A 403 -7.44 -18.63 -29.77
C ASN A 403 -6.29 -17.64 -29.91
N LEU A 404 -5.75 -17.20 -28.77
CA LEU A 404 -4.75 -16.14 -28.67
C LEU A 404 -3.65 -16.52 -27.69
N ARG A 405 -2.47 -15.97 -27.90
CA ARG A 405 -1.34 -16.08 -26.98
C ARG A 405 -1.47 -15.11 -25.81
N THR A 406 -1.82 -13.85 -26.11
CA THR A 406 -1.91 -12.80 -25.10
C THR A 406 -2.81 -11.65 -25.53
N ILE A 407 -3.30 -10.94 -24.51
CA ILE A 407 -3.99 -9.67 -24.62
C ILE A 407 -3.24 -8.69 -23.73
N LEU A 408 -2.75 -7.62 -24.36
CA LEU A 408 -2.02 -6.54 -23.73
C LEU A 408 -2.96 -5.35 -23.59
N PRO A 409 -3.54 -5.08 -22.41
CA PRO A 409 -4.27 -3.84 -22.18
C PRO A 409 -3.28 -2.67 -22.32
N LEU A 410 -3.50 -1.86 -23.35
CA LEU A 410 -2.79 -0.62 -23.55
C LEU A 410 -3.62 0.53 -22.92
N GLN A 411 -3.29 1.78 -23.19
CA GLN A 411 -4.05 2.94 -22.69
C GLN A 411 -5.22 3.30 -23.61
N ASN A 412 -6.25 3.92 -23.02
CA ASN A 412 -7.44 4.49 -23.70
C ASN A 412 -8.26 3.48 -24.51
N GLY A 413 -8.58 2.31 -23.94
CA GLY A 413 -9.43 1.32 -24.61
C GLY A 413 -8.80 0.65 -25.84
N ILE A 414 -7.46 0.69 -25.95
CA ILE A 414 -6.70 0.02 -27.00
C ILE A 414 -6.11 -1.27 -26.43
N TYR A 415 -6.18 -2.35 -27.21
CA TYR A 415 -5.69 -3.67 -26.80
C TYR A 415 -4.74 -4.22 -27.87
N GLY A 416 -3.54 -4.61 -27.44
CA GLY A 416 -2.64 -5.40 -28.25
C GLY A 416 -3.05 -6.87 -28.19
N VAL A 417 -3.43 -7.46 -29.32
CA VAL A 417 -3.86 -8.86 -29.40
C VAL A 417 -2.88 -9.66 -30.25
N SER A 418 -2.33 -10.72 -29.66
CA SER A 418 -1.40 -11.65 -30.33
C SER A 418 -2.04 -13.01 -30.55
N SER A 419 -1.99 -13.49 -31.79
CA SER A 419 -2.38 -14.85 -32.16
C SER A 419 -1.43 -15.89 -31.57
N GLU A 420 -1.88 -17.14 -31.47
CA GLU A 420 -1.25 -18.24 -30.71
C GLU A 420 0.24 -18.49 -31.06
N ASN A 421 0.68 -18.12 -32.27
CA ASN A 421 2.05 -18.32 -32.75
C ASN A 421 2.79 -17.03 -33.15
N GLU A 422 2.23 -15.86 -32.84
CA GLU A 422 2.84 -14.57 -33.19
C GLU A 422 3.43 -13.88 -31.96
N TYR A 423 4.67 -13.40 -32.08
CA TYR A 423 5.29 -12.48 -31.11
C TYR A 423 4.89 -11.02 -31.35
N SER A 424 4.29 -10.73 -32.50
CA SER A 424 3.66 -9.46 -32.78
C SER A 424 2.23 -9.40 -32.25
N PHE A 425 1.72 -8.18 -32.12
CA PHE A 425 0.31 -7.92 -31.81
C PHE A 425 -0.28 -6.93 -32.82
N LYS A 426 -1.59 -7.03 -33.04
CA LYS A 426 -2.39 -6.02 -33.74
C LYS A 426 -3.23 -5.24 -32.73
N LEU A 427 -3.71 -4.08 -33.12
CA LEU A 427 -4.49 -3.21 -32.24
C LEU A 427 -5.98 -3.45 -32.44
N TYR A 428 -6.68 -3.63 -31.32
CA TYR A 428 -8.12 -3.80 -31.25
C TYR A 428 -8.72 -2.80 -30.26
N SER A 429 -10.01 -2.49 -30.43
CA SER A 429 -10.80 -1.76 -29.45
C SER A 429 -11.24 -2.67 -28.30
N LYS A 430 -11.84 -2.09 -27.25
CA LYS A 430 -12.49 -2.85 -26.16
C LYS A 430 -13.57 -3.84 -26.64
N ASN A 431 -14.14 -3.60 -27.82
CA ASN A 431 -15.20 -4.40 -28.43
C ASN A 431 -14.69 -5.39 -29.47
N HIS A 432 -13.38 -5.69 -29.46
CA HIS A 432 -12.74 -6.60 -30.40
C HIS A 432 -12.81 -6.15 -31.87
N GLU A 433 -12.90 -4.85 -32.12
CA GLU A 433 -12.86 -4.29 -33.47
C GLU A 433 -11.41 -3.98 -33.86
N LEU A 434 -10.97 -4.42 -35.04
CA LEU A 434 -9.61 -4.19 -35.51
C LEU A 434 -9.37 -2.70 -35.81
N LEU A 435 -8.51 -2.06 -35.02
CA LEU A 435 -8.14 -0.64 -35.17
C LEU A 435 -7.03 -0.45 -36.21
N SER A 436 -6.11 -1.41 -36.30
CA SER A 436 -5.00 -1.39 -37.24
C SER A 436 -4.59 -2.79 -37.63
N ASN A 437 -4.53 -3.06 -38.94
CA ASN A 437 -4.05 -4.34 -39.45
C ASN A 437 -2.51 -4.45 -39.42
N LYS A 438 -1.80 -3.40 -38.99
CA LYS A 438 -0.34 -3.43 -38.82
C LYS A 438 0.04 -4.28 -37.61
N ALA A 439 1.11 -5.03 -37.76
CA ALA A 439 1.71 -5.83 -36.70
C ALA A 439 2.79 -5.02 -35.96
N TYR A 440 2.73 -5.03 -34.63
CA TYR A 440 3.66 -4.34 -33.74
C TYR A 440 4.41 -5.34 -32.87
N LYS A 441 5.68 -5.03 -32.55
CA LYS A 441 6.56 -5.91 -31.77
C LYS A 441 6.97 -5.33 -30.42
N GLN A 442 6.86 -4.00 -30.25
CA GLN A 442 7.18 -3.31 -28.99
C GLN A 442 6.27 -2.11 -28.80
N TYR A 443 6.11 -1.69 -27.54
CA TYR A 443 5.43 -0.47 -27.17
C TYR A 443 6.14 0.24 -26.02
N VAL A 444 5.92 1.54 -25.92
CA VAL A 444 6.38 2.43 -24.85
C VAL A 444 5.15 3.23 -24.43
N GLN A 445 4.69 3.05 -23.19
CA GLN A 445 3.63 3.90 -22.64
C GLN A 445 4.24 5.23 -22.20
N LEU A 446 3.56 6.31 -22.54
CA LEU A 446 3.96 7.67 -22.24
C LEU A 446 2.88 8.34 -21.37
N ASP A 447 3.21 9.47 -20.77
CA ASP A 447 2.27 10.25 -19.98
C ASP A 447 1.07 10.74 -20.81
N GLN A 448 -0.01 11.10 -20.10
CA GLN A 448 -1.23 11.69 -20.68
C GLN A 448 -1.96 10.79 -21.68
N GLY A 449 -1.92 9.47 -21.48
CA GLY A 449 -2.65 8.53 -22.33
C GLY A 449 -2.04 8.38 -23.73
N LYS A 450 -0.72 8.44 -23.90
CA LYS A 450 -0.07 8.29 -25.20
C LYS A 450 0.80 7.04 -25.24
N ILE A 451 0.96 6.47 -26.43
CA ILE A 451 1.75 5.26 -26.63
C ILE A 451 2.60 5.41 -27.87
N VAL A 452 3.86 5.01 -27.80
CA VAL A 452 4.69 4.80 -28.98
C VAL A 452 4.77 3.31 -29.28
N LEU A 453 4.44 2.92 -30.51
CA LEU A 453 4.50 1.55 -30.98
C LEU A 453 5.63 1.38 -31.98
N LYS A 454 6.41 0.31 -31.84
CA LYS A 454 7.37 -0.13 -32.85
C LYS A 454 6.76 -1.26 -33.67
N ALA A 455 6.56 -1.00 -34.96
CA ALA A 455 6.03 -1.97 -35.90
C ALA A 455 7.07 -3.03 -36.29
N VAL A 456 6.61 -4.15 -36.87
CA VAL A 456 7.49 -5.21 -37.37
C VAL A 456 8.46 -4.69 -38.44
N ASP A 457 8.03 -3.71 -39.24
CA ASP A 457 8.81 -3.00 -40.27
C ASP A 457 9.82 -1.95 -39.72
N ASP A 458 10.05 -1.95 -38.39
CA ASP A 458 10.93 -1.03 -37.66
C ASP A 458 10.55 0.45 -37.73
N ASN A 459 9.34 0.78 -38.18
CA ASN A 459 8.80 2.14 -38.08
C ASN A 459 8.13 2.37 -36.72
N PHE A 460 8.21 3.61 -36.23
CA PHE A 460 7.59 4.03 -34.98
C PHE A 460 6.29 4.80 -35.24
N TYR A 461 5.28 4.55 -34.40
CA TYR A 461 3.97 5.19 -34.49
C TYR A 461 3.60 5.76 -33.13
N LEU A 462 3.14 7.01 -33.10
CA LEU A 462 2.52 7.61 -31.93
C LEU A 462 1.01 7.33 -31.98
N VAL A 463 0.47 6.88 -30.87
CA VAL A 463 -0.95 6.69 -30.63
C VAL A 463 -1.38 7.73 -29.61
N ASP A 464 -2.35 8.56 -29.96
CA ASP A 464 -2.90 9.55 -29.04
C ASP A 464 -4.02 8.96 -28.17
N LYS A 465 -4.53 9.78 -27.23
CA LYS A 465 -5.57 9.41 -26.29
C LYS A 465 -6.92 9.00 -26.93
N ASN A 466 -7.11 9.31 -28.22
CA ASN A 466 -8.31 8.96 -28.97
C ASN A 466 -8.05 7.78 -29.93
N ALA A 467 -6.98 7.00 -29.69
CA ALA A 467 -6.54 5.89 -30.53
C ALA A 467 -6.14 6.28 -31.96
N LYS A 468 -5.86 7.57 -32.22
CA LYS A 468 -5.37 7.98 -33.54
C LYS A 468 -3.90 7.61 -33.69
N ILE A 469 -3.59 6.87 -34.75
CA ILE A 469 -2.25 6.36 -35.03
C ILE A 469 -1.57 7.27 -36.04
N LYS A 470 -0.38 7.78 -35.69
CA LYS A 470 0.46 8.63 -36.55
C LYS A 470 1.86 8.06 -36.70
N LEU A 471 2.33 7.92 -37.95
CA LEU A 471 3.72 7.57 -38.24
C LEU A 471 4.68 8.67 -37.76
N LEU A 472 5.70 8.30 -37.00
CA LEU A 472 6.81 9.16 -36.62
C LEU A 472 7.88 9.13 -37.71
N LYS A 473 7.81 10.10 -38.62
CA LYS A 473 8.72 10.17 -39.77
C LYS A 473 10.18 10.32 -39.30
N ASN A 474 11.07 9.55 -39.91
CA ASN A 474 12.52 9.55 -39.66
C ASN A 474 12.95 9.19 -38.23
N VAL A 475 12.08 8.60 -37.41
CA VAL A 475 12.45 8.09 -36.08
C VAL A 475 12.95 6.65 -36.20
N GLY A 476 14.10 6.37 -35.61
CA GLY A 476 14.75 5.06 -35.51
C GLY A 476 14.80 4.50 -34.08
N ALA A 477 14.69 5.35 -33.06
CA ALA A 477 14.56 4.93 -31.66
C ALA A 477 13.82 5.96 -30.80
N VAL A 478 13.16 5.47 -29.75
CA VAL A 478 12.46 6.26 -28.72
C VAL A 478 12.87 5.74 -27.35
N TYR A 479 13.25 6.63 -26.45
CA TYR A 479 13.65 6.30 -25.08
C TYR A 479 12.44 6.33 -24.13
N ASN A 480 12.49 5.53 -23.06
CA ASN A 480 11.36 5.26 -22.16
C ASN A 480 11.14 6.36 -21.09
N ASP A 481 11.71 7.55 -21.27
CA ASP A 481 11.69 8.62 -20.25
C ASP A 481 10.45 9.53 -20.35
N GLY A 482 9.51 9.23 -21.25
CA GLY A 482 8.28 10.00 -21.39
C GLY A 482 8.46 11.38 -22.01
N PHE A 483 7.40 12.19 -21.99
CA PHE A 483 7.46 13.59 -22.40
C PHE A 483 7.99 14.42 -21.23
N SER A 484 9.09 15.16 -21.43
CA SER A 484 9.54 16.16 -20.47
C SER A 484 9.21 17.56 -20.95
N GLU A 485 8.42 18.26 -20.15
CA GLU A 485 7.92 19.60 -20.43
C GLU A 485 7.29 19.79 -21.83
N GLY A 486 6.62 18.73 -22.32
CA GLY A 486 5.90 18.68 -23.60
C GLY A 486 6.70 18.19 -24.80
N LEU A 487 7.96 17.77 -24.60
CA LEU A 487 8.84 17.25 -25.67
C LEU A 487 9.36 15.85 -25.34
N LEU A 488 9.40 14.97 -26.34
CA LEU A 488 9.93 13.61 -26.25
C LEU A 488 11.25 13.49 -27.00
N VAL A 489 12.23 12.87 -26.36
CA VAL A 489 13.54 12.55 -26.94
C VAL A 489 13.41 11.39 -27.94
N VAL A 490 13.91 11.60 -29.16
CA VAL A 490 13.93 10.60 -30.22
C VAL A 490 15.23 10.63 -31.01
N TYR A 491 15.63 9.48 -31.55
CA TYR A 491 16.78 9.37 -32.45
C TYR A 491 16.30 8.90 -33.83
N ASN A 492 16.97 9.36 -34.88
CA ASN A 492 16.74 8.86 -36.23
C ASN A 492 17.50 7.55 -36.51
N LYS A 493 17.35 7.00 -37.72
CA LYS A 493 18.05 5.76 -38.14
C LYS A 493 19.58 5.92 -38.32
N LYS A 494 20.13 7.12 -38.12
CA LYS A 494 21.57 7.44 -38.16
C LYS A 494 22.10 7.81 -36.76
N ASP A 495 21.36 7.45 -35.71
CA ASP A 495 21.68 7.75 -34.31
C ASP A 495 21.91 9.24 -34.02
N LYS A 496 21.18 10.11 -34.72
CA LYS A 496 21.12 11.54 -34.40
C LYS A 496 19.87 11.85 -33.61
N GLY A 497 20.06 12.45 -32.44
CA GLY A 497 19.04 12.86 -31.50
C GLY A 497 18.33 14.16 -31.88
N GLY A 498 17.04 14.22 -31.60
CA GLY A 498 16.15 15.36 -31.76
C GLY A 498 14.95 15.24 -30.81
N TYR A 499 13.97 16.13 -30.99
CA TYR A 499 12.80 16.18 -30.11
C TYR A 499 11.51 16.32 -30.91
N ILE A 500 10.48 15.57 -30.49
CA ILE A 500 9.13 15.67 -31.04
C ILE A 500 8.15 16.25 -30.01
N ASP A 501 7.13 16.95 -30.50
CA ASP A 501 6.01 17.42 -29.68
C ASP A 501 5.01 16.30 -29.34
N ASN A 502 4.04 16.64 -28.50
CA ASN A 502 2.89 15.81 -28.14
C ASN A 502 2.06 15.32 -29.32
N SER A 503 2.17 15.95 -30.50
CA SER A 503 1.49 15.55 -31.73
C SER A 503 2.37 14.69 -32.63
N GLY A 504 3.60 14.36 -32.23
CA GLY A 504 4.57 13.60 -33.01
C GLY A 504 5.25 14.39 -34.13
N ASN A 505 5.24 15.72 -34.09
CA ASN A 505 5.98 16.58 -35.01
C ASN A 505 7.39 16.83 -34.49
N VAL A 506 8.39 16.79 -35.37
CA VAL A 506 9.78 17.13 -35.01
C VAL A 506 9.86 18.64 -34.76
N ILE A 507 10.13 19.04 -33.52
CA ILE A 507 10.34 20.44 -33.11
C ILE A 507 11.82 20.79 -33.19
N ILE A 508 12.68 19.87 -32.75
CA ILE A 508 14.13 20.05 -32.77
C ILE A 508 14.72 18.96 -33.69
N PRO A 509 15.37 19.35 -34.81
CA PRO A 509 15.88 18.41 -35.80
C PRO A 509 16.90 17.41 -35.25
N PHE A 510 17.01 16.26 -35.92
CA PHE A 510 17.97 15.20 -35.62
C PHE A 510 19.42 15.61 -35.97
N LYS A 511 20.05 16.41 -35.10
CA LYS A 511 21.39 16.96 -35.35
C LYS A 511 22.43 16.64 -34.28
N TYR A 512 22.00 16.10 -33.13
CA TYR A 512 22.87 15.89 -31.97
C TYR A 512 23.29 14.43 -31.85
N ASN A 513 24.48 14.17 -31.30
CA ASN A 513 24.93 12.81 -31.00
C ASN A 513 24.42 12.33 -29.64
N PHE A 514 24.08 13.28 -28.76
CA PHE A 514 23.47 13.01 -27.47
C PHE A 514 22.43 14.09 -27.18
N VAL A 515 21.30 13.68 -26.62
CA VAL A 515 20.22 14.57 -26.18
C VAL A 515 19.70 14.08 -24.83
N ASN A 516 19.54 15.01 -23.88
CA ASN A 516 18.90 14.76 -22.59
C ASN A 516 17.47 15.32 -22.58
N LYS A 517 16.64 14.93 -21.63
CA LYS A 517 15.29 15.50 -21.46
C LYS A 517 15.35 16.99 -21.09
N PHE A 518 14.30 17.72 -21.41
CA PHE A 518 14.15 19.10 -20.94
C PHE A 518 13.96 19.13 -19.42
N SER A 519 14.64 20.07 -18.75
CA SER A 519 14.42 20.41 -17.36
C SER A 519 14.61 21.91 -17.18
N GLU A 520 13.64 22.56 -16.55
CA GLU A 520 13.56 24.00 -16.38
C GLU A 520 13.74 24.75 -17.71
N GLY A 521 13.10 24.26 -18.77
CA GLY A 521 13.12 24.86 -20.10
C GLY A 521 14.43 24.72 -20.89
N LEU A 522 15.44 24.02 -20.37
CA LEU A 522 16.71 23.74 -21.06
C LEU A 522 16.98 22.24 -21.15
N ALA A 523 17.72 21.82 -22.19
CA ALA A 523 18.18 20.45 -22.33
C ALA A 523 19.66 20.41 -22.70
N ALA A 524 20.41 19.53 -22.04
CA ALA A 524 21.79 19.24 -22.39
C ALA A 524 21.84 18.41 -23.69
N VAL A 525 22.64 18.83 -24.65
CA VAL A 525 22.82 18.18 -25.94
C VAL A 525 24.30 18.20 -26.33
N ALA A 526 24.76 17.18 -27.08
CA ALA A 526 26.15 17.09 -27.52
C ALA A 526 26.29 16.97 -29.04
N LEU A 527 27.37 17.54 -29.56
CA LEU A 527 27.80 17.40 -30.95
C LEU A 527 28.71 16.16 -31.12
N GLU A 528 29.19 15.92 -32.34
CA GLU A 528 30.06 14.78 -32.66
C GLU A 528 31.36 14.74 -31.85
N ASN A 529 31.90 15.91 -31.51
CA ASN A 529 33.09 16.04 -30.67
C ASN A 529 32.85 15.75 -29.17
N ARG A 530 31.66 15.27 -28.81
CA ARG A 530 31.21 15.00 -27.44
C ARG A 530 31.21 16.21 -26.50
N LYS A 531 31.27 17.43 -27.04
CA LYS A 531 31.10 18.65 -26.24
C LYS A 531 29.62 18.93 -26.04
N PHE A 532 29.24 19.14 -24.79
CA PHE A 532 27.89 19.47 -24.35
C PHE A 532 27.66 20.98 -24.33
N GLY A 533 26.45 21.35 -24.76
CA GLY A 533 25.86 22.66 -24.59
C GLY A 533 24.39 22.51 -24.20
N PHE A 534 23.71 23.63 -23.97
CA PHE A 534 22.29 23.62 -23.60
C PHE A 534 21.44 24.37 -24.60
N ILE A 535 20.31 23.78 -24.94
CA ILE A 535 19.33 24.37 -25.85
C ILE A 535 18.02 24.63 -25.15
N ASN A 536 17.28 25.62 -25.64
CA ASN A 536 15.89 25.84 -25.24
C ASN A 536 14.93 24.96 -26.05
N LYS A 537 13.63 25.04 -25.74
CA LYS A 537 12.56 24.26 -26.42
C LYS A 537 12.37 24.58 -27.91
N LYS A 538 12.94 25.68 -28.40
CA LYS A 538 12.97 26.03 -29.83
C LYS A 538 14.21 25.46 -30.54
N GLY A 539 15.11 24.80 -29.80
CA GLY A 539 16.37 24.28 -30.32
C GLY A 539 17.48 25.33 -30.48
N GLU A 540 17.28 26.53 -29.90
CA GLU A 540 18.27 27.61 -29.88
C GLU A 540 19.29 27.32 -28.79
N VAL A 541 20.58 27.54 -29.08
CA VAL A 541 21.67 27.34 -28.13
C VAL A 541 21.66 28.48 -27.12
N VAL A 542 21.42 28.16 -25.85
CA VAL A 542 21.45 29.09 -24.73
C VAL A 542 22.82 29.09 -24.07
N ILE A 543 23.43 27.90 -23.93
CA ILE A 543 24.77 27.74 -23.35
C ILE A 543 25.64 26.99 -24.38
N PRO A 544 26.82 27.54 -24.78
CA PRO A 544 27.65 26.99 -25.86
C PRO A 544 28.17 25.56 -25.63
N PHE A 545 28.49 24.88 -26.72
CA PHE A 545 29.06 23.52 -26.75
C PHE A 545 30.54 23.49 -26.35
N LYS A 546 30.82 23.56 -25.05
CA LYS A 546 32.20 23.55 -24.54
C LYS A 546 32.45 22.56 -23.41
N TYR A 547 31.40 22.04 -22.77
CA TYR A 547 31.52 21.19 -21.58
C TYR A 547 31.82 19.74 -21.95
N ASP A 548 32.61 19.06 -21.14
CA ASP A 548 32.96 17.63 -21.31
C ASP A 548 31.86 16.71 -20.78
N HIS A 549 31.25 17.09 -19.65
CA HIS A 549 30.16 16.36 -19.00
C HIS A 549 29.17 17.34 -18.36
N THR A 550 27.91 16.91 -18.22
CA THR A 550 26.88 17.71 -17.55
C THR A 550 25.67 16.89 -17.09
N TYR A 551 24.89 17.46 -16.19
CA TYR A 551 23.58 16.95 -15.73
C TYR A 551 22.43 17.85 -16.20
N GLU A 552 21.21 17.45 -15.90
CA GLU A 552 20.02 18.30 -16.04
C GLU A 552 20.03 19.48 -15.05
N PHE A 553 19.23 20.51 -15.36
CA PHE A 553 19.00 21.63 -14.44
C PHE A 553 18.03 21.23 -13.33
N VAL A 554 18.34 21.62 -12.09
CA VAL A 554 17.45 21.56 -10.93
C VAL A 554 17.65 22.82 -10.07
N ASN A 555 16.55 23.45 -9.70
CA ASN A 555 16.46 24.70 -8.94
C ASN A 555 17.29 25.86 -9.54
N GLY A 556 17.37 25.94 -10.86
CA GLY A 556 18.11 26.97 -11.58
C GLY A 556 19.60 26.69 -11.78
N TYR A 557 20.11 25.55 -11.30
CA TYR A 557 21.52 25.20 -11.35
C TYR A 557 21.76 23.81 -11.96
N THR A 558 22.96 23.60 -12.48
CA THR A 558 23.45 22.28 -12.89
C THR A 558 24.95 22.18 -12.70
N MET A 559 25.47 20.96 -12.74
CA MET A 559 26.90 20.69 -12.71
C MET A 559 27.43 20.42 -14.12
N VAL A 560 28.59 20.99 -14.43
CA VAL A 560 29.32 20.83 -15.69
C VAL A 560 30.80 20.56 -15.45
N GLU A 561 31.44 19.88 -16.39
CA GLU A 561 32.90 19.72 -16.44
C GLU A 561 33.48 20.52 -17.61
N TYR A 562 34.52 21.30 -17.35
CA TYR A 562 35.23 22.11 -18.34
C TYR A 562 36.69 22.29 -17.94
N GLU A 563 37.63 22.05 -18.86
CA GLU A 563 39.07 22.23 -18.65
C GLU A 563 39.61 21.51 -17.39
N GLY A 564 39.07 20.31 -17.09
CA GLY A 564 39.45 19.51 -15.91
C GLY A 564 38.94 20.05 -14.57
N LEU A 565 38.09 21.07 -14.60
CA LEU A 565 37.39 21.62 -13.45
C LEU A 565 35.90 21.23 -13.49
N ARG A 566 35.32 21.10 -12.30
CA ARG A 566 33.87 20.92 -12.13
C ARG A 566 33.28 22.24 -11.67
N HIS A 567 32.19 22.64 -12.32
CA HIS A 567 31.50 23.88 -12.02
C HIS A 567 30.03 23.62 -11.71
N ILE A 568 29.47 24.39 -10.77
CA ILE A 568 28.02 24.61 -10.72
C ILE A 568 27.74 25.87 -11.51
N ILE A 569 26.87 25.79 -12.51
CA ILE A 569 26.46 26.92 -13.34
C ILE A 569 24.96 27.20 -13.21
N ASP A 570 24.56 28.46 -13.42
CA ASP A 570 23.15 28.84 -13.56
C ASP A 570 22.61 28.58 -14.98
N ARG A 571 21.29 28.79 -15.18
CA ARG A 571 20.61 28.64 -16.48
C ARG A 571 21.08 29.59 -17.59
N LYS A 572 21.92 30.58 -17.28
CA LYS A 572 22.57 31.47 -18.26
C LYS A 572 24.01 31.06 -18.54
N GLY A 573 24.53 30.04 -17.85
CA GLY A 573 25.91 29.57 -17.96
C GLY A 573 26.91 30.29 -17.06
N ASN A 574 26.45 31.11 -16.11
CA ASN A 574 27.34 31.77 -15.17
C ASN A 574 27.82 30.78 -14.12
N ILE A 575 29.13 30.77 -13.86
CA ILE A 575 29.75 29.89 -12.87
C ILE A 575 29.45 30.42 -11.46
N LYS A 576 28.85 29.58 -10.62
CA LYS A 576 28.62 29.82 -9.19
C LYS A 576 29.72 29.23 -8.32
N VAL A 577 30.14 28.00 -8.61
CA VAL A 577 31.18 27.27 -7.86
C VAL A 577 32.15 26.65 -8.85
N SER A 578 33.43 26.59 -8.49
CA SER A 578 34.46 25.85 -9.24
C SER A 578 35.30 25.01 -8.28
N ALA A 579 35.50 23.74 -8.59
CA ALA A 579 36.31 22.82 -7.80
C ALA A 579 37.33 22.08 -8.69
N LYS A 580 38.56 21.93 -8.19
CA LYS A 580 39.63 21.19 -8.89
C LYS A 580 39.40 19.69 -8.75
N SER A 581 39.38 18.97 -9.86
CA SER A 581 39.33 17.50 -9.87
C SER A 581 40.67 16.94 -9.38
N LYS A 582 40.73 16.46 -8.13
CA LYS A 582 41.97 15.99 -7.50
C LYS A 582 41.92 14.52 -7.07
N TYR A 583 41.15 13.69 -7.80
CA TYR A 583 40.69 12.33 -7.43
C TYR A 583 39.42 12.37 -6.56
N GLY A 584 38.35 11.73 -7.04
CA GLY A 584 37.03 11.71 -6.40
C GLY A 584 35.90 11.64 -7.43
N GLY A 585 34.88 10.80 -7.21
CA GLY A 585 33.71 10.71 -8.09
C GLY A 585 33.02 12.07 -8.27
N PHE A 586 32.39 12.30 -9.42
CA PHE A 586 31.40 13.37 -9.55
C PHE A 586 30.03 12.72 -9.60
N SER A 587 29.10 13.28 -8.85
CA SER A 587 27.72 12.83 -8.88
C SER A 587 26.79 13.97 -8.54
N ALA A 588 25.62 13.95 -9.18
CA ALA A 588 24.48 14.72 -8.76
C ALA A 588 23.40 13.71 -8.36
N GLY A 589 22.99 13.72 -7.10
CA GLY A 589 21.98 12.82 -6.54
C GLY A 589 20.86 13.59 -5.87
N GLY A 590 19.68 12.98 -5.70
CA GLY A 590 18.49 13.65 -5.15
C GLY A 590 17.68 14.41 -6.19
N GLU A 591 16.46 14.82 -5.83
CA GLU A 591 15.53 15.54 -6.71
C GLU A 591 15.05 16.84 -6.06
N GLY A 592 14.68 17.83 -6.88
CA GLY A 592 14.17 19.11 -6.38
C GLY A 592 15.11 19.75 -5.36
N LEU A 593 14.58 20.13 -4.19
CA LEU A 593 15.33 20.81 -3.11
C LEU A 593 16.39 19.93 -2.43
N GLU A 594 16.29 18.60 -2.56
CA GLU A 594 17.23 17.63 -1.95
C GLU A 594 18.41 17.28 -2.88
N ARG A 595 18.51 17.94 -4.03
CA ARG A 595 19.64 17.74 -4.95
C ARG A 595 20.95 18.06 -4.20
N VAL A 596 21.89 17.11 -4.26
CA VAL A 596 23.25 17.27 -3.76
C VAL A 596 24.23 17.07 -4.88
N TYR A 597 25.13 18.05 -5.06
CA TYR A 597 26.26 17.97 -5.98
C TYR A 597 27.50 17.56 -5.21
N GLN A 598 28.10 16.44 -5.58
CA GLN A 598 29.35 15.98 -5.00
C GLN A 598 30.50 16.26 -5.97
N MET A 599 31.44 17.11 -5.57
CA MET A 599 32.61 17.44 -6.37
C MET A 599 33.84 17.67 -5.50
N ALA A 600 34.94 16.98 -5.85
CA ALA A 600 36.24 17.11 -5.19
C ALA A 600 36.18 16.92 -3.65
N GLY A 601 35.41 15.94 -3.18
CA GLY A 601 35.25 15.63 -1.75
C GLY A 601 34.15 16.41 -1.06
N ASP A 602 33.83 17.60 -1.57
CA ASP A 602 32.83 18.49 -1.01
C ASP A 602 31.42 18.13 -1.53
N ALA A 603 30.42 18.39 -0.69
CA ALA A 603 29.02 18.30 -1.04
C ALA A 603 28.40 19.70 -1.02
N TYR A 604 27.60 19.99 -2.04
CA TYR A 604 26.86 21.24 -2.20
C TYR A 604 25.37 20.96 -2.31
N ASP A 605 24.53 21.82 -1.73
CA ASP A 605 23.07 21.73 -1.86
C ASP A 605 22.58 22.03 -3.29
N ALA A 606 21.27 21.95 -3.49
CA ALA A 606 20.62 22.15 -4.78
C ALA A 606 20.81 23.55 -5.37
N PHE A 607 21.25 24.50 -4.55
CA PHE A 607 21.53 25.87 -4.94
C PHE A 607 23.03 26.11 -5.11
N GLY A 608 23.89 25.13 -4.85
CA GLY A 608 25.34 25.27 -4.93
C GLY A 608 25.98 25.90 -3.70
N ASN A 609 25.34 25.83 -2.53
CA ASN A 609 25.97 26.21 -1.26
C ASN A 609 26.65 25.00 -0.62
N LEU A 610 27.83 25.18 -0.04
CA LEU A 610 28.59 24.10 0.60
C LEU A 610 27.84 23.57 1.84
N ILE A 611 27.58 22.26 1.89
CA ILE A 611 26.90 21.59 3.01
C ILE A 611 27.83 20.67 3.81
N GLN A 612 28.87 20.12 3.18
CA GLN A 612 29.86 19.30 3.85
C GLN A 612 31.21 19.44 3.16
N LYS A 613 32.26 19.60 3.97
CA LYS A 613 33.65 19.60 3.52
C LYS A 613 34.30 18.26 3.84
N GLU A 614 35.05 17.68 2.91
CA GLU A 614 35.87 16.51 3.22
C GLU A 614 36.92 16.89 4.29
N LYS A 615 37.08 16.07 5.33
CA LYS A 615 38.16 16.28 6.30
C LYS A 615 39.47 15.83 5.64
N GLU A 616 40.39 16.77 5.48
CA GLU A 616 41.75 16.54 4.95
C GLU A 616 42.50 15.45 5.71
#